data_AF-A0A830HR82-F1
#
_entry.id   AF-A0A830HR82-F1
#
_cell.length_a   1.000
_cell.length_b   1.000
_cell.length_c   1.000
_cell.angle_alpha   90.00
_cell.angle_beta   90.00
_cell.angle_gamma   90.00
#
_symmetry.space_group_name_H-M   'P 1'
#
loop_
_entity.id
_entity.type
_entity.pdbx_description
1 polymer ?
#
loop_
_entity_poly.entity_id
_entity_poly.type
_entity_poly.pdbx_seq_one_letter_code
_entity_poly.pdbx_strand_id
1 'polypeptide(L)'
;MDAEIKAKEDAEFERTLQNLWTAWLKEYDTDGSGTISLEELKKFAELPAYTGSDSYMQTLHDWAKGANEDGSLEEAFKGVDTDGSGELEFEEFKKMLAEDNEEGEEV
;
A
#
# COMPACT_ATOMS: atom_id res chain seq x y z
N MET A 1 -5.14 29.83 10.00
CA MET A 1 -4.78 28.97 11.13
C MET A 1 -4.80 27.50 10.72
N ASP A 2 -5.00 27.23 9.42
CA ASP A 2 -5.47 25.96 8.86
C ASP A 2 -4.36 25.19 8.14
N ALA A 3 -3.29 25.88 7.73
CA ALA A 3 -2.12 25.24 7.12
C ALA A 3 -1.25 24.47 8.13
N GLU A 4 -1.21 24.90 9.39
CA GLU A 4 -0.42 24.25 10.46
C GLU A 4 -1.10 23.00 11.03
N ILE A 5 -2.42 22.87 10.86
CA ILE A 5 -3.17 21.68 11.29
C ILE A 5 -3.03 20.59 10.22
N LYS A 6 -3.25 20.94 8.94
CA LYS A 6 -3.10 20.00 7.82
C LYS A 6 -1.70 19.37 7.78
N ALA A 7 -0.65 20.19 7.88
CA ALA A 7 0.74 19.72 7.89
C ALA A 7 1.09 18.79 9.07
N LYS A 8 0.37 18.86 10.20
CA LYS A 8 0.59 17.96 11.34
C LYS A 8 -0.11 16.62 11.13
N GLU A 9 -1.33 16.64 10.59
CA GLU A 9 -2.07 15.41 10.24
C GLU A 9 -1.35 14.62 9.15
N ASP A 10 -0.86 15.28 8.10
CA ASP A 10 -0.04 14.66 7.05
C ASP A 10 1.23 14.00 7.63
N ALA A 11 1.94 14.69 8.52
CA ALA A 11 3.17 14.15 9.12
C ALA A 11 2.93 12.94 10.04
N GLU A 12 1.81 12.93 10.79
CA GLU A 12 1.42 11.78 11.62
C GLU A 12 0.93 10.60 10.78
N PHE A 13 0.23 10.88 9.67
CA PHE A 13 -0.20 9.91 8.68
C PHE A 13 1.00 9.24 8.01
N GLU A 14 1.94 10.03 7.47
CA GLU A 14 3.16 9.52 6.84
C GLU A 14 3.98 8.66 7.79
N ARG A 15 4.13 9.09 9.05
CA ARG A 15 4.84 8.31 10.06
C ARG A 15 4.14 6.98 10.36
N THR A 16 2.81 6.96 10.37
CA THR A 16 2.04 5.74 10.58
C THR A 16 2.22 4.78 9.41
N LEU A 17 2.05 5.27 8.19
CA LEU A 17 2.29 4.48 6.98
C LEU A 17 3.73 3.97 6.91
N GLN A 18 4.71 4.79 7.27
CA GLN A 18 6.10 4.38 7.23
C GLN A 18 6.40 3.28 8.25
N ASN A 19 5.80 3.33 9.45
CA ASN A 19 5.92 2.24 10.42
C ASN A 19 5.28 0.95 9.90
N LEU A 20 4.11 1.04 9.28
CA LEU A 20 3.41 -0.12 8.69
C LEU A 20 4.20 -0.70 7.53
N TRP A 21 4.66 0.16 6.61
CA TRP A 21 5.51 -0.19 5.49
C TRP A 21 6.78 -0.91 5.96
N THR A 22 7.48 -0.33 6.93
CA THR A 22 8.69 -0.91 7.49
C THR A 22 8.44 -2.27 8.16
N ALA A 23 7.32 -2.40 8.89
CA ALA A 23 6.95 -3.67 9.51
C ALA A 23 6.63 -4.73 8.44
N TRP A 24 5.96 -4.32 7.37
CA TRP A 24 5.60 -5.20 6.27
C TRP A 24 6.81 -5.65 5.47
N LEU A 25 7.69 -4.73 5.04
CA LEU A 25 8.97 -5.06 4.41
C LEU A 25 9.74 -6.07 5.26
N LYS A 26 9.84 -5.86 6.57
CA LYS A 26 10.59 -6.78 7.45
C LYS A 26 10.11 -8.23 7.42
N GLU A 27 8.83 -8.48 7.14
CA GLU A 27 8.26 -9.82 7.08
C GLU A 27 8.21 -10.39 5.65
N TYR A 28 8.07 -9.54 4.63
CA TYR A 28 7.81 -9.97 3.25
C TYR A 28 8.93 -9.60 2.26
N ASP A 29 9.61 -8.46 2.46
CA ASP A 29 10.79 -8.03 1.68
C ASP A 29 11.97 -8.94 2.02
N THR A 30 12.14 -9.97 1.18
CA THR A 30 13.17 -10.99 1.37
C THR A 30 14.48 -10.60 0.69
N ASP A 31 14.40 -9.74 -0.33
CA ASP A 31 15.55 -9.23 -1.08
C ASP A 31 16.23 -8.04 -0.36
N GLY A 32 15.50 -7.36 0.52
CA GLY A 32 15.96 -6.17 1.21
C GLY A 32 16.00 -4.95 0.29
N SER A 33 15.19 -4.94 -0.77
CA SER A 33 15.13 -3.85 -1.76
C SER A 33 14.45 -2.61 -1.17
N GLY A 34 13.65 -2.77 -0.13
CA GLY A 34 12.83 -1.69 0.44
C GLY A 34 11.56 -1.41 -0.36
N THR A 35 11.26 -2.27 -1.33
CA THR A 35 10.11 -2.22 -2.25
C THR A 35 9.37 -3.56 -2.19
N ILE A 36 8.13 -3.59 -2.67
CA ILE A 36 7.34 -4.83 -2.71
C ILE A 36 7.18 -5.25 -4.16
N SER A 37 7.89 -6.29 -4.55
CA SER A 37 7.76 -6.89 -5.87
C SER A 37 6.41 -7.61 -6.02
N LEU A 38 5.97 -7.79 -7.27
CA LEU A 38 4.74 -8.53 -7.57
C LEU A 38 4.73 -9.94 -6.96
N GLU A 39 5.88 -10.62 -6.91
CA GLU A 39 6.01 -11.94 -6.30
C GLU A 39 5.77 -11.92 -4.78
N GLU A 40 6.18 -10.86 -4.10
CA GLU A 40 6.02 -10.66 -2.65
C GLU A 40 4.59 -10.25 -2.33
N LEU A 41 4.02 -9.35 -3.13
CA LEU A 41 2.61 -8.99 -3.08
C LEU A 41 1.72 -10.21 -3.34
N LYS A 42 2.10 -11.08 -4.29
CA LYS A 42 1.37 -12.31 -4.58
C LYS A 42 1.38 -13.26 -3.39
N LYS A 43 2.53 -13.47 -2.75
CA LYS A 43 2.59 -14.27 -1.51
C LYS A 43 1.69 -13.70 -0.41
N PHE A 44 1.61 -12.37 -0.32
CA PHE A 44 0.72 -11.68 0.60
C PHE A 44 -0.76 -11.92 0.24
N ALA A 45 -1.12 -11.82 -1.03
CA ALA A 45 -2.45 -12.11 -1.57
C ALA A 45 -2.87 -13.58 -1.42
N GLU A 46 -1.91 -14.52 -1.44
CA GLU A 46 -2.14 -15.95 -1.22
C GLU A 46 -2.48 -16.28 0.25
N LEU A 47 -2.24 -15.36 1.19
CA LEU A 47 -2.59 -15.59 2.58
C LEU A 47 -4.11 -15.64 2.77
N PRO A 48 -4.62 -16.60 3.57
CA PRO A 48 -6.05 -16.75 3.78
C PRO A 48 -6.67 -15.53 4.49
N ALA A 49 -5.90 -14.85 5.34
CA ALA A 49 -6.25 -13.59 5.98
C ALA A 49 -5.00 -12.90 6.53
N TYR A 50 -4.97 -11.56 6.45
CA TYR A 50 -4.01 -10.75 7.20
C TYR A 50 -4.35 -10.75 8.70
N THR A 51 -3.38 -11.06 9.56
CA THR A 51 -3.58 -11.15 11.02
C THR A 51 -3.28 -9.86 11.77
N GLY A 52 -2.79 -8.81 11.09
CA GLY A 52 -2.60 -7.51 11.72
C GLY A 52 -3.92 -6.80 11.97
N SER A 53 -3.93 -5.86 12.92
CA SER A 53 -5.10 -5.01 13.21
C SER A 53 -5.13 -3.73 12.38
N ASP A 54 -4.17 -3.56 11.48
CA ASP A 54 -4.00 -2.35 10.71
C ASP A 54 -4.94 -2.33 9.51
N SER A 55 -5.93 -1.43 9.57
CA SER A 55 -6.96 -1.28 8.52
C SER A 55 -6.36 -1.08 7.13
N TYR A 56 -5.30 -0.29 7.03
CA TYR A 56 -4.58 -0.01 5.78
C TYR A 56 -4.04 -1.29 5.11
N MET A 57 -3.47 -2.18 5.92
CA MET A 57 -2.92 -3.45 5.44
C MET A 57 -4.03 -4.44 5.06
N GLN A 58 -5.20 -4.33 5.71
CA GLN A 58 -6.37 -5.11 5.33
C GLN A 58 -6.94 -4.68 3.98
N THR A 59 -7.04 -3.37 3.70
CA THR A 59 -7.46 -2.85 2.39
C THR A 59 -6.50 -3.31 1.29
N LEU A 60 -5.19 -3.19 1.52
CA LEU A 60 -4.18 -3.68 0.58
C LEU A 60 -4.28 -5.19 0.35
N HIS A 61 -4.50 -5.97 1.41
CA HIS A 61 -4.65 -7.42 1.33
C HIS A 61 -5.86 -7.80 0.47
N ASP A 62 -7.00 -7.15 0.68
CA ASP A 62 -8.23 -7.43 -0.06
C ASP A 62 -8.07 -7.08 -1.55
N TRP A 63 -7.48 -5.92 -1.85
CA TRP A 63 -7.15 -5.50 -3.21
C TRP A 63 -6.21 -6.49 -3.91
N ALA A 64 -5.09 -6.83 -3.28
CA ALA A 64 -4.09 -7.74 -3.84
C ALA A 64 -4.66 -9.14 -4.03
N LYS A 65 -5.45 -9.62 -3.06
CA LYS A 65 -6.14 -10.91 -3.13
C LYS A 65 -7.15 -10.94 -4.28
N GLY A 66 -8.01 -9.94 -4.39
CA GLY A 66 -8.97 -9.84 -5.48
C GLY A 66 -8.30 -9.86 -6.86
N ALA A 67 -7.23 -9.08 -7.03
CA ALA A 67 -6.48 -9.05 -8.28
C ALA A 67 -5.74 -10.37 -8.57
N ASN A 68 -5.21 -11.05 -7.54
CA ASN A 68 -4.59 -12.36 -7.68
C ASN A 68 -5.58 -13.47 -8.03
N GLU A 69 -6.77 -13.47 -7.43
CA GLU A 69 -7.85 -14.43 -7.75
C GLU A 69 -8.38 -14.23 -9.17
N ASP A 70 -8.45 -12.98 -9.64
CA ASP A 70 -8.83 -12.64 -11.01
C ASP A 70 -7.74 -13.00 -12.04
N GLY A 71 -6.50 -13.19 -11.59
CA GLY A 71 -5.34 -13.37 -12.46
C GLY A 71 -4.85 -12.06 -13.10
N SER A 72 -5.42 -10.93 -12.69
CA SER A 72 -5.11 -9.58 -13.16
C SER A 72 -4.20 -8.81 -12.18
N LEU A 73 -3.54 -9.50 -11.24
CA LEU A 73 -2.63 -8.90 -10.26
C LEU A 73 -1.57 -8.02 -10.92
N GLU A 74 -0.99 -8.49 -12.03
CA GLU A 74 0.00 -7.72 -12.80
C GLU A 74 -0.58 -6.43 -13.39
N GLU A 75 -1.84 -6.45 -13.83
CA GLU A 75 -2.51 -5.27 -14.39
C GLU A 75 -2.95 -4.29 -13.30
N ALA A 76 -3.52 -4.80 -12.20
CA ALA A 76 -3.87 -4.02 -11.04
C ALA A 76 -2.64 -3.34 -10.47
N PHE A 77 -1.54 -4.09 -10.34
CA PHE A 77 -0.26 -3.59 -9.88
C PHE A 77 0.28 -2.49 -10.80
N LYS A 78 0.26 -2.68 -12.13
CA LYS A 78 0.62 -1.64 -13.11
C LYS A 78 -0.23 -0.39 -13.05
N GLY A 79 -1.46 -0.47 -12.53
CA GLY A 79 -2.30 0.70 -12.31
C GLY A 79 -1.80 1.57 -11.16
N VAL A 80 -1.10 0.96 -10.21
CA VAL A 80 -0.57 1.60 -9.00
C VAL A 80 0.90 1.98 -9.19
N ASP A 81 1.66 1.11 -9.87
CA ASP A 81 3.03 1.32 -10.32
C ASP A 81 3.06 2.39 -11.43
N THR A 82 3.16 3.63 -10.99
CA THR A 82 3.14 4.83 -11.84
C THR A 82 4.50 5.15 -12.45
N ASP A 83 5.58 4.71 -11.81
CA ASP A 83 6.95 4.85 -12.35
C ASP A 83 7.31 3.71 -13.32
N GLY A 84 6.57 2.60 -13.27
CA GLY A 84 6.84 1.42 -14.10
C GLY A 84 8.06 0.65 -13.61
N SER A 85 8.35 0.74 -12.31
CA SER A 85 9.48 0.06 -11.67
C SER A 85 9.25 -1.46 -11.62
N GLY A 86 7.99 -1.91 -11.69
CA GLY A 86 7.60 -3.29 -11.46
C GLY A 86 7.58 -3.67 -9.98
N GLU A 87 7.72 -2.70 -9.09
CA GLU A 87 7.79 -2.84 -7.64
C GLU A 87 6.96 -1.75 -6.97
N LEU A 88 6.26 -2.08 -5.87
CA LEU A 88 5.46 -1.09 -5.16
C LEU A 88 6.38 -0.32 -4.24
N GLU A 89 6.43 0.99 -4.41
CA GLU A 89 7.24 1.87 -3.57
C GLU A 89 6.42 2.46 -2.42
N PHE A 90 7.11 2.95 -1.39
CA PHE A 90 6.45 3.62 -0.26
C PHE A 90 5.58 4.80 -0.71
N GLU A 91 6.03 5.55 -1.72
CA GLU A 91 5.28 6.70 -2.25
C GLU A 91 3.99 6.25 -2.93
N GLU A 92 4.00 5.13 -3.65
CA GLU A 92 2.86 4.57 -4.36
C GLU A 92 1.86 3.92 -3.41
N PHE A 93 2.36 3.19 -2.41
CA PHE A 93 1.55 2.67 -1.32
C PHE A 93 0.85 3.79 -0.55
N LYS A 94 1.60 4.86 -0.22
CA LYS A 94 1.02 6.06 0.41
C LYS A 94 -0.08 6.65 -0.46
N LYS A 95 0.17 6.79 -1.76
CA LYS A 95 -0.77 7.39 -2.69
C LYS A 95 -2.03 6.54 -2.86
N MET A 96 -1.89 5.22 -3.00
CA MET A 96 -3.01 4.28 -3.04
C MET A 96 -3.91 4.43 -1.81
N LEU A 97 -3.33 4.47 -0.61
CA LEU A 97 -4.09 4.60 0.63
C LEU A 97 -4.65 6.01 0.87
N ALA A 98 -3.98 7.03 0.33
CA ALA A 98 -4.48 8.40 0.36
C ALA A 98 -5.66 8.58 -0.61
N GLU A 99 -5.59 7.99 -1.82
CA GLU A 99 -6.65 8.06 -2.83
C GLU A 99 -7.95 7.39 -2.35
N ASP A 100 -7.86 6.26 -1.62
CA ASP A 100 -9.03 5.62 -0.98
C ASP A 100 -9.71 6.52 0.08
N ASN A 101 -8.98 7.49 0.64
CA ASN A 101 -9.48 8.44 1.63
C ASN A 101 -9.87 9.81 1.04
N GLU A 102 -9.64 10.06 -0.26
CA GLU A 102 -9.92 11.34 -0.94
C GLU A 102 -11.09 11.28 -1.95
N GLU A 103 -11.88 10.21 -2.01
CA GLU A 103 -13.19 10.23 -2.69
C GLU A 103 -14.22 11.01 -1.85
N GLY A 104 -14.04 12.34 -1.78
CA GLY A 104 -14.87 13.23 -0.98
C GLY A 104 -14.87 14.72 -1.34
N GLU A 105 -14.16 15.17 -2.39
CA GLU A 105 -14.31 16.54 -2.91
C GLU A 105 -14.39 16.55 -4.45
N GLU A 106 -15.59 16.26 -4.96
CA GLU A 106 -15.99 16.70 -6.29
C GLU A 106 -16.42 18.19 -6.25
N VAL A 107 -16.01 18.91 -7.30
CA VAL A 107 -16.11 20.36 -7.56
C VAL A 107 -17.52 20.97 -7.56
#